data_AF-A0A368VD49-F1
#
_entry.id   AF-A0A368VD49-F1
#
_cell.length_a   1.000
_cell.length_b   1.000
_cell.length_c   1.000
_cell.angle_alpha   90.00
_cell.angle_beta   90.00
_cell.angle_gamma   90.00
#
_symmetry.space_group_name_H-M   'P 1'
#
loop_
_entity.id
_entity.type
_entity.pdbx_description
1 polymer ?
#
loop_
_entity_poly.entity_id
_entity_poly.type
_entity_poly.pdbx_seq_one_letter_code
_entity_poly.pdbx_strand_id
1 'polypeptide(L)'
;MLTGALLILAPLFLGFAIALSNRQLMTVIHYSVEALVYFILALLGLGLGQMDGLLGQLGTMAAQVAGLVLVLLVANMAGLWLFHRWQPMHTEAAETGSRPGYGRLFLAGLKPLLSVLVGALLGYFLFPDLPMVDDVATWALMLLLFLIGLQLRNAGLSLRKLLMNRQGLGIALALVVSSLVAGLVLVPVLDIPWHQSLALASGFGWYSLSGIVIGDALGPAWGGVAFLNDVLREIIALALIPLVIHARPAMAIGYGGATAMDFTLPVIRSSGGLACVPVAIASGFLLSFLSPVLMGVFLSLG
;
A
#
# COMPACT_ATOMS: atom_id res chain seq x y z
N MET A 1 -11.23 -8.90 -20.00
CA MET A 1 -10.30 -7.92 -19.38
C MET A 1 -10.98 -7.20 -18.21
N LEU A 2 -12.10 -6.49 -18.41
CA LEU A 2 -12.95 -5.95 -17.31
C LEU A 2 -13.30 -6.95 -16.20
N THR A 3 -13.62 -8.19 -16.57
CA THR A 3 -13.96 -9.24 -15.62
C THR A 3 -12.77 -9.65 -14.75
N GLY A 4 -11.56 -9.81 -15.28
CA GLY A 4 -10.40 -10.30 -14.49
C GLY A 4 -10.05 -9.38 -13.32
N ALA A 5 -9.77 -8.11 -13.61
CA ALA A 5 -9.33 -7.13 -12.59
C ALA A 5 -10.44 -6.82 -11.56
N LEU A 6 -11.71 -6.76 -11.98
CA LEU A 6 -12.83 -6.56 -11.05
C LEU A 6 -13.18 -7.84 -10.26
N LEU A 7 -12.95 -9.03 -10.82
CA LEU A 7 -13.15 -10.30 -10.11
C LEU A 7 -12.14 -10.47 -8.98
N ILE A 8 -10.91 -9.95 -9.11
CA ILE A 8 -9.93 -9.91 -8.01
C ILE A 8 -10.50 -9.16 -6.79
N LEU A 9 -11.42 -8.21 -7.00
CA LEU A 9 -12.04 -7.43 -5.93
C LEU A 9 -13.26 -8.10 -5.29
N ALA A 10 -13.93 -9.02 -5.99
CA ALA A 10 -15.14 -9.65 -5.48
C ALA A 10 -14.96 -10.32 -4.10
N PRO A 11 -13.85 -11.04 -3.82
CA PRO A 11 -13.60 -11.61 -2.50
C PRO A 11 -13.57 -10.57 -1.37
N LEU A 12 -13.04 -9.36 -1.61
CA LEU A 12 -13.03 -8.29 -0.61
C LEU A 12 -14.44 -7.93 -0.14
N PHE A 13 -15.36 -7.72 -1.09
CA PHE A 13 -16.75 -7.38 -0.80
C PHE A 13 -17.50 -8.54 -0.14
N LEU A 14 -17.24 -9.78 -0.57
CA LEU A 14 -17.80 -10.99 0.04
C LEU A 14 -17.35 -11.14 1.49
N GLY A 15 -16.06 -10.96 1.77
CA GLY A 15 -15.53 -10.96 3.14
C GLY A 15 -16.17 -9.85 3.97
N PHE A 16 -16.31 -8.65 3.40
CA PHE A 16 -16.93 -7.52 4.09
C PHE A 16 -18.42 -7.75 4.43
N ALA A 17 -19.14 -8.55 3.63
CA ALA A 17 -20.55 -8.86 3.90
C ALA A 17 -20.74 -9.78 5.12
N ILE A 18 -19.70 -10.49 5.56
CA ILE A 18 -19.78 -11.49 6.62
C ILE A 18 -19.40 -10.89 7.97
N ALA A 19 -20.35 -10.86 8.91
CA ALA A 19 -20.10 -10.45 10.30
C ALA A 19 -19.69 -11.67 11.15
N LEU A 20 -18.55 -11.55 11.84
CA LEU A 20 -18.00 -12.55 12.74
C LEU A 20 -17.92 -11.97 14.16
N SER A 21 -18.48 -12.69 15.13
CA SER A 21 -18.43 -12.29 16.55
C SER A 21 -17.33 -13.02 17.34
N ASN A 22 -16.65 -14.01 16.74
CA ASN A 22 -15.67 -14.85 17.43
C ASN A 22 -14.28 -14.21 17.45
N ARG A 23 -13.82 -13.80 18.64
CA ARG A 23 -12.51 -13.16 18.84
C ARG A 23 -11.32 -14.06 18.52
N GLN A 24 -11.39 -15.37 18.76
CA GLN A 24 -10.31 -16.30 18.42
C GLN A 24 -10.14 -16.44 16.91
N LEU A 25 -11.27 -16.53 16.19
CA LEU A 25 -11.27 -16.57 14.72
C LEU A 25 -10.65 -15.29 14.14
N MET A 26 -10.96 -14.12 14.70
CA MET A 26 -10.35 -12.86 14.28
C MET A 26 -8.84 -12.83 14.47
N THR A 27 -8.32 -13.41 15.56
CA THR A 27 -6.88 -13.54 15.78
C THR A 27 -6.23 -14.46 14.74
N VAL A 28 -6.85 -15.59 14.42
CA VAL A 28 -6.36 -16.49 13.36
C VAL A 28 -6.34 -15.77 12.01
N ILE A 29 -7.42 -15.08 11.64
CA ILE A 29 -7.51 -14.29 10.41
C ILE A 29 -6.37 -13.26 10.35
N HIS A 30 -6.06 -12.57 11.45
CA HIS A 30 -4.96 -11.61 11.51
C HIS A 30 -3.60 -12.23 11.17
N TYR A 31 -3.25 -13.35 11.81
CA TYR A 31 -2.00 -14.04 11.50
C TYR A 31 -2.00 -14.65 10.09
N SER A 32 -3.14 -15.13 9.60
CA SER A 32 -3.26 -15.62 8.22
C SER A 32 -3.04 -14.51 7.19
N VAL A 33 -3.56 -13.31 7.42
CA VAL A 33 -3.32 -12.13 6.58
C VAL A 33 -1.82 -11.81 6.53
N GLU A 34 -1.15 -11.73 7.68
CA GLU A 34 0.28 -11.45 7.75
C GLU A 34 1.11 -12.54 7.03
N ALA A 35 0.79 -13.82 7.24
CA ALA A 35 1.46 -14.93 6.57
C ALA A 35 1.24 -14.91 5.04
N LEU A 36 0.02 -14.61 4.59
CA LEU A 36 -0.30 -14.48 3.17
C LEU A 36 0.46 -13.33 2.52
N VAL A 37 0.65 -12.20 3.21
CA VAL A 37 1.45 -11.08 2.69
C VAL A 37 2.88 -11.55 2.37
N TYR A 38 3.57 -12.20 3.32
CA TYR A 38 4.94 -12.68 3.06
C TYR A 38 4.98 -13.79 2.01
N PHE A 39 3.99 -14.68 1.99
CA PHE A 39 3.88 -15.72 0.98
C PHE A 39 3.73 -15.12 -0.43
N ILE A 40 2.83 -14.16 -0.60
CA ILE A 40 2.62 -13.43 -1.85
C ILE A 40 3.90 -12.70 -2.29
N LEU A 41 4.60 -12.05 -1.35
CA LEU A 41 5.87 -11.39 -1.67
C LEU A 41 6.96 -12.37 -2.12
N ALA A 42 7.02 -13.56 -1.50
CA ALA A 42 7.94 -14.59 -1.96
C ALA A 42 7.59 -15.07 -3.39
N LEU A 43 6.31 -15.20 -3.73
CA LEU A 43 5.87 -15.54 -5.08
C LEU A 43 6.18 -14.43 -6.09
N LEU A 44 5.95 -13.16 -5.73
CA LEU A 44 6.34 -12.02 -6.55
C LEU A 44 7.86 -12.03 -6.83
N GLY A 45 8.66 -12.27 -5.80
CA GLY A 45 10.10 -12.44 -5.94
C GLY A 45 10.45 -13.58 -6.88
N LEU A 46 9.81 -14.75 -6.72
CA LEU A 46 10.03 -15.91 -7.55
C LEU A 46 9.72 -15.60 -9.03
N GLY A 47 8.59 -14.94 -9.32
CA GLY A 47 8.25 -14.50 -10.68
C GLY A 47 9.26 -13.50 -11.27
N LEU A 48 9.79 -12.58 -10.46
CA LEU A 48 10.90 -11.70 -10.87
C LEU A 48 12.18 -12.48 -11.18
N GLY A 49 12.51 -13.50 -10.38
CA GLY A 49 13.71 -14.32 -10.54
C GLY A 49 13.69 -15.20 -11.78
N GLN A 50 12.50 -15.59 -12.25
CA GLN A 50 12.29 -16.38 -13.47
C GLN A 50 12.21 -15.52 -14.74
N MET A 51 12.25 -14.19 -14.61
CA MET A 51 12.12 -13.30 -15.76
C MET A 51 13.40 -13.27 -16.61
N ASP A 52 13.24 -13.54 -17.91
CA ASP A 52 14.32 -13.43 -18.88
C ASP A 52 14.91 -12.02 -18.93
N GLY A 53 16.24 -11.95 -18.83
CA GLY A 53 16.96 -10.69 -18.95
C GLY A 53 16.72 -9.71 -17.79
N LEU A 54 16.30 -10.18 -16.61
CA LEU A 54 16.11 -9.36 -15.39
C LEU A 54 17.24 -8.34 -15.20
N LEU A 55 18.50 -8.80 -15.25
CA LEU A 55 19.68 -7.94 -15.05
C LEU A 55 19.75 -6.77 -16.06
N GLY A 56 19.30 -6.99 -17.29
CA GLY A 56 19.22 -5.93 -18.31
C GLY A 56 18.08 -4.95 -18.07
N GLN A 57 17.01 -5.36 -17.41
CA GLN A 57 15.84 -4.52 -17.10
C GLN A 57 15.96 -3.75 -15.78
N LEU A 58 16.85 -4.17 -14.87
CA LEU A 58 17.04 -3.53 -13.56
C LEU A 58 17.26 -2.01 -13.65
N GLY A 59 18.02 -1.54 -14.65
CA GLY A 59 18.27 -0.12 -14.86
C GLY A 59 16.98 0.66 -15.18
N THR A 60 16.15 0.12 -16.09
CA THR A 60 14.86 0.71 -16.46
C THR A 60 13.88 0.69 -15.30
N MET A 61 13.78 -0.44 -14.58
CA MET A 61 12.93 -0.56 -13.40
C MET A 61 13.34 0.44 -12.31
N ALA A 62 14.64 0.60 -12.06
CA ALA A 62 15.14 1.57 -11.09
C ALA A 62 14.78 3.02 -11.47
N ALA A 63 14.88 3.37 -12.77
CA ALA A 63 14.48 4.69 -13.25
C ALA A 63 12.97 4.93 -13.11
N GLN A 64 12.14 3.93 -13.43
CA GLN A 64 10.68 3.99 -13.29
C GLN A 64 10.28 4.15 -11.81
N VAL A 65 10.88 3.37 -10.91
CA VAL A 65 10.66 3.49 -9.45
C VAL A 65 11.08 4.86 -8.95
N ALA A 66 12.24 5.37 -9.36
CA ALA A 66 12.72 6.69 -8.96
C ALA A 66 11.75 7.81 -9.41
N GLY A 67 11.27 7.74 -10.66
CA GLY A 67 10.27 8.66 -11.20
C GLY A 67 8.97 8.62 -10.38
N LEU A 68 8.42 7.41 -10.17
CA LEU A 68 7.22 7.19 -9.36
C LEU A 68 7.38 7.76 -7.96
N VAL A 69 8.42 7.36 -7.23
CA VAL A 69 8.66 7.79 -5.84
C VAL A 69 8.82 9.31 -5.75
N LEU A 70 9.61 9.93 -6.64
CA LEU A 70 9.86 11.37 -6.60
C LEU A 70 8.57 12.17 -6.89
N VAL A 71 7.89 11.84 -7.99
CA VAL A 71 6.71 12.61 -8.43
C VAL A 71 5.55 12.38 -7.45
N LEU A 72 5.32 11.15 -6.99
CA LEU A 72 4.31 10.86 -5.97
C LEU A 72 4.65 11.55 -4.64
N LEU A 73 5.92 11.57 -4.22
CA LEU A 73 6.32 12.27 -2.99
C LEU A 73 5.99 13.76 -3.07
N VAL A 74 6.42 14.44 -4.15
CA VAL A 74 6.21 15.87 -4.32
C VAL A 74 4.72 16.21 -4.43
N ALA A 75 3.98 15.50 -5.28
CA ALA A 75 2.56 15.74 -5.47
C ALA A 75 1.76 15.48 -4.20
N ASN A 76 2.02 14.37 -3.51
CA ASN A 76 1.32 14.03 -2.27
C ASN A 76 1.63 15.00 -1.15
N MET A 77 2.90 15.42 -1.00
CA MET A 77 3.25 16.47 -0.06
C MET A 77 2.55 17.78 -0.36
N ALA A 78 2.48 18.19 -1.63
CA ALA A 78 1.79 19.41 -2.04
C ALA A 78 0.28 19.33 -1.79
N GLY A 79 -0.37 18.23 -2.18
CA GLY A 79 -1.81 18.01 -1.97
C GLY A 79 -2.20 17.98 -0.50
N LEU A 80 -1.45 17.23 0.31
CA LEU A 80 -1.66 17.17 1.76
C LEU A 80 -1.38 18.50 2.46
N TRP A 81 -0.39 19.26 1.99
CA TRP A 81 -0.11 20.59 2.50
C TRP A 81 -1.25 21.58 2.18
N LEU A 82 -1.79 21.52 0.97
CA LEU A 82 -2.95 22.33 0.58
C LEU A 82 -4.17 21.99 1.46
N PHE A 83 -4.43 20.70 1.68
CA PHE A 83 -5.47 20.25 2.59
C PHE A 83 -5.22 20.73 4.02
N HIS A 84 -3.99 20.61 4.53
CA HIS A 84 -3.64 21.06 5.88
C HIS A 84 -3.84 22.58 6.06
N ARG A 85 -3.58 23.39 5.02
CA ARG A 85 -3.90 24.83 5.04
C ARG A 85 -5.40 25.11 5.12
N TRP A 86 -6.21 24.28 4.49
CA TRP A 86 -7.67 24.43 4.48
C TRP A 86 -8.31 23.93 5.78
N GLN A 87 -7.84 22.81 6.31
CA GLN A 87 -8.33 22.19 7.55
C GLN A 87 -7.16 21.83 8.47
N PRO A 88 -6.61 22.82 9.21
CA PRO A 88 -5.46 22.61 10.08
C PRO A 88 -5.80 21.62 11.18
N MET A 89 -4.82 20.78 11.49
CA MET A 89 -4.87 19.83 12.61
C MET A 89 -3.75 20.19 13.56
N HIS A 90 -4.07 20.28 14.84
CA HIS A 90 -3.10 20.49 15.89
C HIS A 90 -2.99 19.22 16.72
N THR A 91 -1.76 18.89 17.09
CA THR A 91 -1.46 17.87 18.09
C THR A 91 -1.12 18.54 19.40
N GLU A 92 -1.62 18.00 20.50
CA GLU A 92 -1.05 18.30 21.81
C GLU A 92 0.40 17.81 21.84
N ALA A 93 1.29 18.57 22.49
CA ALA A 93 2.70 18.22 22.60
C ALA A 93 2.81 16.79 23.14
N ALA A 94 3.55 15.93 22.44
CA ALA A 94 3.74 14.56 22.89
C ALA A 94 4.35 14.58 24.31
N GLU A 95 3.75 13.81 25.22
CA GLU A 95 4.49 13.32 26.39
C GLU A 95 5.82 12.74 25.89
N THR A 96 6.90 12.98 26.61
CA THR A 96 8.28 12.58 26.28
C THR A 96 8.45 11.06 26.25
N GLY A 97 7.73 10.39 25.36
CA GLY A 97 7.88 8.99 25.01
C GLY A 97 9.14 8.81 24.17
N SER A 98 9.79 7.68 24.35
CA SER A 98 10.96 7.29 23.57
C SER A 98 10.61 7.31 22.09
N ARG A 99 11.31 8.17 21.33
CA ARG A 99 11.23 8.17 19.86
C ARG A 99 11.54 6.74 19.38
N PRO A 100 10.71 6.15 18.51
CA PRO A 100 11.04 4.83 17.96
C PRO A 100 12.40 4.91 17.29
N GLY A 101 13.33 4.05 17.71
CA GLY A 101 14.70 4.06 17.18
C GLY A 101 14.68 3.79 15.68
N TYR A 102 15.40 4.60 14.90
CA TYR A 102 15.52 4.47 13.45
C TYR A 102 15.83 3.04 12.98
N GLY A 103 16.58 2.25 13.76
CA GLY A 103 16.84 0.85 13.46
C GLY A 103 15.58 -0.02 13.36
N ARG A 104 14.59 0.17 14.24
CA ARG A 104 13.31 -0.58 14.17
C ARG A 104 12.48 -0.20 12.94
N LEU A 105 12.54 1.07 12.55
CA LEU A 105 11.86 1.59 11.36
C LEU A 105 12.49 1.01 10.08
N PHE A 106 13.82 0.97 10.02
CA PHE A 106 14.56 0.35 8.92
C PHE A 106 14.28 -1.16 8.82
N LEU A 107 14.27 -1.87 9.95
CA LEU A 107 13.92 -3.29 10.01
C LEU A 107 12.50 -3.58 9.52
N ALA A 108 11.56 -2.65 9.67
CA ALA A 108 10.18 -2.81 9.19
C ALA A 108 10.12 -2.90 7.65
N GLY A 109 10.76 -1.96 6.95
CA GLY A 109 10.82 -1.97 5.48
C GLY A 109 11.76 -3.04 4.89
N LEU A 110 12.73 -3.52 5.69
CA LEU A 110 13.65 -4.58 5.26
C LEU A 110 12.95 -5.94 5.11
N LYS A 111 11.95 -6.26 5.95
CA LYS A 111 11.30 -7.56 5.93
C LYS A 111 10.59 -7.87 4.59
N PRO A 112 9.73 -6.99 4.03
CA PRO A 112 9.14 -7.20 2.71
C PRO A 112 10.20 -7.40 1.62
N LEU A 113 11.25 -6.57 1.65
CA LEU A 113 12.33 -6.62 0.65
C LEU A 113 13.11 -7.94 0.71
N LEU A 114 13.38 -8.44 1.92
CA LEU A 114 14.01 -9.75 2.11
C LEU A 114 13.12 -10.89 1.61
N SER A 115 11.80 -10.81 1.82
CA SER A 115 10.85 -11.82 1.33
C SER A 115 10.89 -11.94 -0.20
N VAL A 116 10.87 -10.80 -0.90
CA VAL A 116 11.00 -10.75 -2.36
C VAL A 116 12.39 -11.22 -2.81
N LEU A 117 13.46 -10.81 -2.13
CA LEU A 117 14.82 -11.23 -2.46
C LEU A 117 14.99 -12.75 -2.33
N VAL A 118 14.50 -13.35 -1.25
CA VAL A 118 14.51 -14.81 -1.09
C VAL A 118 13.72 -15.47 -2.21
N GLY A 119 12.51 -14.98 -2.51
CA GLY A 119 11.73 -15.45 -3.66
C GLY A 119 12.51 -15.40 -4.97
N ALA A 120 13.15 -14.28 -5.27
CA ALA A 120 13.92 -14.09 -6.50
C ALA A 120 15.14 -15.00 -6.60
N LEU A 121 15.87 -15.20 -5.51
CA LEU A 121 16.99 -16.14 -5.48
C LEU A 121 16.52 -17.59 -5.67
N LEU A 122 15.39 -17.97 -5.05
CA LEU A 122 14.80 -19.29 -5.24
C LEU A 122 14.34 -19.49 -6.70
N GLY A 123 13.69 -18.49 -7.30
CA GLY A 123 13.23 -18.53 -8.69
C GLY A 123 14.38 -18.58 -9.69
N TYR A 124 15.47 -17.86 -9.42
CA TYR A 124 16.64 -17.81 -10.32
C TYR A 124 17.54 -19.05 -10.22
N PHE A 125 17.75 -19.61 -9.02
CA PHE A 125 18.75 -20.67 -8.80
C PHE A 125 18.18 -22.08 -8.57
N LEU A 126 16.99 -22.22 -7.99
CA LEU A 126 16.55 -23.48 -7.38
C LEU A 126 15.35 -24.13 -8.05
N PHE A 127 14.41 -23.36 -8.58
CA PHE A 127 13.20 -23.90 -9.22
C PHE A 127 13.28 -23.81 -10.75
N PRO A 128 12.89 -24.87 -11.48
CA PRO A 128 12.58 -24.74 -12.91
C PRO A 128 11.40 -23.78 -13.10
N ASP A 129 11.18 -23.29 -14.32
CA ASP A 129 10.02 -22.44 -14.63
C ASP A 129 8.74 -23.11 -14.14
N LEU A 130 8.07 -22.46 -13.20
CA LEU A 130 6.85 -22.96 -12.57
C LEU A 130 5.67 -22.17 -13.15
N PRO A 131 4.97 -22.70 -14.17
CA PRO A 131 3.94 -21.95 -14.87
C PRO A 131 2.72 -21.59 -13.99
N MET A 132 2.61 -22.18 -12.79
CA MET A 132 1.51 -21.95 -11.86
C MET A 132 1.77 -20.84 -10.83
N VAL A 133 2.95 -20.21 -10.82
CA VAL A 133 3.32 -19.21 -9.80
C VAL A 133 2.36 -18.03 -9.81
N ASP A 134 2.06 -17.50 -10.98
CA ASP A 134 1.19 -16.34 -11.15
C ASP A 134 -0.25 -16.67 -10.69
N ASP A 135 -0.77 -17.83 -11.10
CA ASP A 135 -2.09 -18.31 -10.65
C ASP A 135 -2.15 -18.44 -9.13
N VAL A 136 -1.14 -19.07 -8.50
CA VAL A 136 -1.10 -19.24 -7.04
C VAL A 136 -1.00 -17.89 -6.34
N ALA A 137 -0.23 -16.94 -6.88
CA ALA A 137 -0.13 -15.59 -6.32
C ALA A 137 -1.47 -14.85 -6.39
N THR A 138 -2.17 -14.95 -7.52
CA THR A 138 -3.50 -14.34 -7.72
C THR A 138 -4.56 -14.97 -6.80
N TRP A 139 -4.58 -16.29 -6.64
CA TRP A 139 -5.48 -16.96 -5.69
C TRP A 139 -5.15 -16.63 -4.22
N ALA A 140 -3.87 -16.56 -3.87
CA ALA A 140 -3.44 -16.13 -2.55
C ALA A 140 -3.86 -14.67 -2.28
N LEU A 141 -3.76 -13.79 -3.29
CA LEU A 141 -4.24 -12.42 -3.21
C LEU A 141 -5.76 -12.34 -3.04
N MET A 142 -6.53 -13.14 -3.78
CA MET A 142 -7.99 -13.20 -3.62
C MET A 142 -8.38 -13.65 -2.21
N LEU A 143 -7.68 -14.64 -1.66
CA LEU A 143 -7.87 -15.07 -0.27
C LEU A 143 -7.48 -13.96 0.72
N LEU A 144 -6.34 -13.28 0.50
CA LEU A 144 -5.91 -12.13 1.30
C LEU A 144 -6.99 -11.05 1.33
N LEU A 145 -7.53 -10.67 0.16
CA LEU A 145 -8.58 -9.67 0.01
C LEU A 145 -9.87 -10.09 0.73
N PHE A 146 -10.25 -11.36 0.64
CA PHE A 146 -11.39 -11.90 1.41
C PHE A 146 -11.19 -11.76 2.92
N LEU A 147 -10.03 -12.17 3.43
CA LEU A 147 -9.70 -12.08 4.86
C LEU A 147 -9.63 -10.63 5.34
N ILE A 148 -9.12 -9.73 4.52
CA ILE A 148 -9.13 -8.29 4.80
C ILE A 148 -10.57 -7.79 4.82
N GLY A 149 -11.43 -8.18 3.88
CA GLY A 149 -12.86 -7.86 3.92
C GLY A 149 -13.51 -8.22 5.26
N LEU A 150 -13.22 -9.43 5.76
CA LEU A 150 -13.66 -9.87 7.09
C LEU A 150 -13.09 -8.98 8.21
N GLN A 151 -11.82 -8.61 8.16
CA GLN A 151 -11.22 -7.70 9.14
C GLN A 151 -11.88 -6.33 9.13
N LEU A 152 -12.11 -5.75 7.95
CA LEU A 152 -12.72 -4.43 7.79
C LEU A 152 -14.15 -4.42 8.35
N ARG A 153 -14.93 -5.48 8.12
CA ARG A 153 -16.29 -5.62 8.68
C ARG A 153 -16.29 -5.75 10.20
N ASN A 154 -15.32 -6.47 10.74
CA ASN A 154 -15.27 -6.88 12.14
C ASN A 154 -14.28 -6.06 12.99
N ALA A 155 -13.76 -4.96 12.45
CA ALA A 155 -12.82 -4.06 13.13
C ALA A 155 -13.40 -3.37 14.39
N GLY A 156 -14.69 -3.56 14.70
CA GLY A 156 -15.35 -3.01 15.90
C GLY A 156 -15.55 -1.49 15.88
N LEU A 157 -14.93 -0.78 14.93
CA LEU A 157 -15.20 0.61 14.62
C LEU A 157 -16.41 0.68 13.70
N SER A 158 -17.45 1.42 14.09
CA SER A 158 -18.56 1.64 13.17
C SER A 158 -18.02 2.35 11.93
N LEU A 159 -18.12 1.70 10.77
CA LEU A 159 -17.73 2.26 9.47
C LEU A 159 -18.25 3.69 9.29
N ARG A 160 -19.47 3.93 9.78
CA ARG A 160 -20.10 5.25 9.87
C ARG A 160 -19.24 6.30 10.60
N LYS A 161 -18.69 5.99 11.77
CA LYS A 161 -17.78 6.90 12.52
C LYS A 161 -16.49 7.16 11.75
N LEU A 162 -15.99 6.15 11.03
CA LEU A 162 -14.78 6.27 10.23
C LEU A 162 -14.97 7.20 9.03
N LEU A 163 -16.05 6.98 8.28
CA LEU A 163 -16.47 7.82 7.15
C LEU A 163 -16.91 9.22 7.60
N MET A 164 -17.44 9.36 8.82
CA MET A 164 -17.78 10.67 9.41
C MET A 164 -16.58 11.41 9.98
N ASN A 165 -15.38 10.80 10.06
CA ASN A 165 -14.17 11.51 10.44
C ASN A 165 -13.76 12.44 9.30
N ARG A 166 -14.22 13.70 9.35
CA ARG A 166 -13.95 14.72 8.33
C ARG A 166 -12.46 14.91 8.06
N GLN A 167 -11.63 14.86 9.10
CA GLN A 167 -10.19 15.00 8.94
C GLN A 167 -9.60 13.81 8.19
N GLY A 168 -9.93 12.58 8.60
CA GLY A 168 -9.44 11.36 7.95
C GLY A 168 -9.91 11.23 6.50
N LEU A 169 -11.17 11.56 6.23
CA LEU A 169 -11.73 11.59 4.88
C LEU A 169 -11.02 12.64 4.00
N GLY A 170 -10.83 13.86 4.51
CA GLY A 170 -10.16 14.91 3.77
C GLY A 170 -8.70 14.57 3.44
N ILE A 171 -7.98 13.95 4.37
CA ILE A 171 -6.61 13.45 4.15
C ILE A 171 -6.58 12.38 3.06
N ALA A 172 -7.47 11.37 3.16
CA ALA A 172 -7.53 10.29 2.18
C ALA A 172 -7.84 10.83 0.77
N LEU A 173 -8.84 11.71 0.64
CA LEU A 173 -9.20 12.31 -0.64
C LEU A 173 -8.09 13.20 -1.20
N ALA A 174 -7.43 14.00 -0.36
CA ALA A 174 -6.31 14.82 -0.79
C ALA A 174 -5.18 13.95 -1.35
N LEU A 175 -4.82 12.86 -0.66
CA LEU A 175 -3.79 11.93 -1.12
C LEU A 175 -4.19 11.23 -2.43
N VAL A 176 -5.43 10.76 -2.55
CA VAL A 176 -5.95 10.12 -3.78
C VAL A 176 -5.81 11.09 -4.95
N VAL A 177 -6.36 12.29 -4.83
CA VAL A 177 -6.34 13.28 -5.91
C VAL A 177 -4.90 13.65 -6.29
N SER A 178 -4.03 13.91 -5.33
CA SER A 178 -2.63 14.23 -5.64
C SER A 178 -1.87 13.07 -6.27
N SER A 179 -2.17 11.82 -5.89
CA SER A 179 -1.55 10.63 -6.47
C SER A 179 -2.03 10.42 -7.91
N LEU A 180 -3.33 10.62 -8.19
CA LEU A 180 -3.86 10.54 -9.56
C LEU A 180 -3.27 11.62 -10.46
N VAL A 181 -3.12 12.86 -9.96
CA VAL A 181 -2.43 13.93 -10.68
C VAL A 181 -0.98 13.54 -10.97
N ALA A 182 -0.25 12.99 -10.00
CA ALA A 182 1.10 12.46 -10.22
C ALA A 182 1.13 11.36 -11.29
N GLY A 183 0.17 10.43 -11.27
CA GLY A 183 0.05 9.38 -12.29
C GLY A 183 -0.13 9.95 -13.70
N LEU A 184 -0.95 10.99 -13.87
CA LEU A 184 -1.09 11.66 -15.17
C LEU A 184 0.20 12.37 -15.61
N VAL A 185 0.91 13.01 -14.67
CA VAL A 185 2.20 13.66 -14.94
C VAL A 185 3.28 12.65 -15.34
N LEU A 186 3.20 11.42 -14.81
CA LEU A 186 4.17 10.36 -15.07
C LEU A 186 3.98 9.63 -16.40
N VAL A 187 2.85 9.79 -17.09
CA VAL A 187 2.57 9.14 -18.38
C VAL A 187 3.72 9.27 -19.39
N PRO A 188 4.25 10.47 -19.70
CA PRO A 188 5.36 10.60 -20.66
C PRO A 188 6.69 10.01 -20.15
N VAL A 189 6.86 9.88 -18.83
CA VAL A 189 8.10 9.35 -18.22
C VAL A 189 8.10 7.83 -18.21
N LEU A 190 6.93 7.22 -17.96
CA LEU A 190 6.77 5.78 -17.84
C LEU A 190 6.55 5.08 -19.19
N ASP A 191 6.21 5.84 -20.24
CA ASP A 191 5.92 5.33 -21.58
C ASP A 191 4.83 4.24 -21.60
N ILE A 192 3.80 4.44 -20.77
CA ILE A 192 2.64 3.56 -20.66
C ILE A 192 1.34 4.36 -20.83
N PRO A 193 0.24 3.70 -21.23
CA PRO A 193 -1.07 4.34 -21.27
C PRO A 193 -1.45 4.98 -19.93
N TRP A 194 -2.18 6.10 -20.00
CA TRP A 194 -2.58 6.88 -18.83
C TRP A 194 -3.28 6.06 -17.74
N HIS A 195 -4.11 5.09 -18.13
CA HIS A 195 -4.84 4.26 -17.20
C HIS A 195 -3.91 3.28 -16.44
N GLN A 196 -2.86 2.77 -17.07
CA GLN A 196 -1.85 1.96 -16.38
C GLN A 196 -1.02 2.79 -15.39
N SER A 197 -0.67 4.03 -15.76
CA SER A 197 0.02 4.97 -14.87
C SER A 197 -0.84 5.35 -13.65
N LEU A 198 -2.15 5.57 -13.85
CA LEU A 198 -3.08 5.83 -12.76
C LEU A 198 -3.25 4.61 -11.84
N ALA A 199 -3.23 3.38 -12.40
CA ALA A 199 -3.23 2.16 -11.60
C ALA A 199 -1.97 2.08 -10.73
N LEU A 200 -0.77 2.32 -11.29
CA LEU A 200 0.49 2.37 -10.52
C LEU A 200 0.45 3.41 -9.39
N ALA A 201 -0.14 4.57 -9.63
CA ALA A 201 -0.27 5.63 -8.62
C ALA A 201 -1.30 5.32 -7.52
N SER A 202 -2.18 4.33 -7.72
CA SER A 202 -3.29 4.00 -6.82
C SER A 202 -2.94 2.97 -5.73
N GLY A 203 -1.68 2.50 -5.66
CA GLY A 203 -1.24 1.55 -4.64
C GLY A 203 -1.32 2.09 -3.21
N PHE A 204 -1.11 3.40 -3.03
CA PHE A 204 -1.14 4.11 -1.75
C PHE A 204 -0.31 3.46 -0.62
N GLY A 205 0.79 2.78 -0.96
CA GLY A 205 1.67 2.10 -0.01
C GLY A 205 1.36 0.62 0.23
N TRP A 206 0.32 0.06 -0.41
CA TRP A 206 -0.03 -1.35 -0.23
C TRP A 206 0.74 -2.26 -1.20
N TYR A 207 2.01 -2.47 -0.90
CA TYR A 207 2.98 -3.16 -1.76
C TYR A 207 2.62 -4.62 -2.14
N SER A 208 1.93 -5.37 -1.26
CA SER A 208 1.59 -6.77 -1.52
C SER A 208 0.41 -6.93 -2.48
N LEU A 209 -0.48 -5.93 -2.52
CA LEU A 209 -1.57 -5.86 -3.47
C LEU A 209 -1.08 -5.29 -4.81
N SER A 210 -0.42 -4.14 -4.79
CA SER A 210 -0.01 -3.45 -6.01
C SER A 210 0.97 -4.27 -6.83
N GLY A 211 1.93 -4.96 -6.20
CA GLY A 211 2.89 -5.81 -6.90
C GLY A 211 2.24 -6.94 -7.71
N ILE A 212 1.25 -7.64 -7.14
CA ILE A 212 0.56 -8.74 -7.83
C ILE A 212 -0.43 -8.22 -8.86
N VAL A 213 -1.29 -7.24 -8.50
CA VAL A 213 -2.32 -6.74 -9.41
C VAL A 213 -1.70 -6.09 -10.65
N ILE A 214 -0.61 -5.34 -10.48
CA ILE A 214 0.11 -4.74 -11.60
C ILE A 214 0.94 -5.81 -12.33
N GLY A 215 1.56 -6.76 -11.61
CA GLY A 215 2.32 -7.84 -12.20
C GLY A 215 1.49 -8.74 -13.13
N ASP A 216 0.29 -9.10 -12.70
CA ASP A 216 -0.67 -9.89 -13.48
C ASP A 216 -1.13 -9.13 -14.74
N ALA A 217 -1.35 -7.83 -14.63
CA ALA A 217 -1.85 -7.03 -15.75
C ALA A 217 -0.77 -6.56 -16.74
N LEU A 218 0.41 -6.19 -16.25
CA LEU A 218 1.48 -5.52 -17.02
C LEU A 218 2.78 -6.32 -17.10
N GLY A 219 2.86 -7.46 -16.42
CA GLY A 219 4.02 -8.35 -16.37
C GLY A 219 4.90 -8.18 -15.13
N PRO A 220 5.77 -9.18 -14.83
CA PRO A 220 6.55 -9.24 -13.59
C PRO A 220 7.41 -8.01 -13.30
N ALA A 221 8.03 -7.43 -14.33
CA ALA A 221 8.85 -6.21 -14.20
C ALA A 221 8.04 -5.05 -13.60
N TRP A 222 6.84 -4.79 -14.13
CA TRP A 222 5.96 -3.73 -13.62
C TRP A 222 5.39 -4.07 -12.23
N GLY A 223 5.16 -5.35 -11.94
CA GLY A 223 4.84 -5.81 -10.59
C GLY A 223 5.96 -5.48 -9.59
N GLY A 224 7.22 -5.71 -9.97
CA GLY A 224 8.38 -5.31 -9.17
C GLY A 224 8.50 -3.80 -8.98
N VAL A 225 8.23 -3.01 -10.03
CA VAL A 225 8.20 -1.54 -9.95
C VAL A 225 7.12 -1.05 -8.99
N ALA A 226 5.90 -1.58 -9.07
CA ALA A 226 4.79 -1.24 -8.19
C ALA A 226 5.11 -1.56 -6.72
N PHE A 227 5.61 -2.78 -6.46
CA PHE A 227 6.05 -3.21 -5.14
C PHE A 227 7.14 -2.29 -4.57
N LEU A 228 8.22 -2.04 -5.32
CA LEU A 228 9.32 -1.20 -4.85
C LEU A 228 8.88 0.24 -4.60
N ASN A 229 8.04 0.81 -5.46
CA ASN A 229 7.46 2.13 -5.25
C ASN A 229 6.72 2.21 -3.90
N ASP A 230 5.84 1.26 -3.61
CA ASP A 230 5.04 1.28 -2.38
C ASP A 230 5.87 0.98 -1.13
N VAL A 231 6.86 0.07 -1.20
CA VAL A 231 7.79 -0.19 -0.08
C VAL A 231 8.66 1.04 0.20
N LEU A 232 9.24 1.67 -0.82
CA LEU A 232 10.06 2.87 -0.63
C LEU A 232 9.22 4.01 -0.07
N ARG A 233 7.98 4.17 -0.54
CA ARG A 233 7.03 5.15 0.01
C ARG A 233 6.75 4.89 1.49
N GLU A 234 6.56 3.65 1.91
CA GLU A 234 6.40 3.30 3.32
C GLU A 234 7.64 3.66 4.15
N ILE A 235 8.85 3.33 3.67
CA ILE A 235 10.11 3.68 4.33
C ILE A 235 10.26 5.20 4.48
N ILE A 236 9.96 5.95 3.42
CA ILE A 236 9.97 7.42 3.46
C ILE A 236 8.92 7.91 4.47
N ALA A 237 7.74 7.31 4.53
CA ALA A 237 6.70 7.70 5.49
C ALA A 237 7.15 7.48 6.94
N LEU A 238 7.73 6.33 7.27
CA LEU A 238 8.27 6.03 8.59
C LEU A 238 9.34 7.05 9.02
N ALA A 239 10.16 7.54 8.08
CA ALA A 239 11.15 8.59 8.34
C ALA A 239 10.51 9.99 8.45
N LEU A 240 9.51 10.30 7.61
CA LEU A 240 8.89 11.62 7.51
C LEU A 240 7.95 11.94 8.67
N ILE A 241 7.18 10.94 9.14
CA ILE A 241 6.18 11.10 10.21
C ILE A 241 6.78 11.76 11.46
N PRO A 242 7.85 11.24 12.10
CA PRO A 242 8.38 11.83 13.32
C PRO A 242 8.93 13.24 13.13
N LEU A 243 9.31 13.62 11.89
CA LEU A 243 9.84 14.95 11.57
C LEU A 243 8.73 15.99 11.37
N VAL A 244 7.60 15.58 10.78
CA VAL A 244 6.55 16.50 10.32
C VAL A 244 5.35 16.55 11.25
N ILE A 245 5.05 15.47 11.99
CA ILE A 245 3.76 15.30 12.66
C ILE A 245 3.47 16.38 13.72
N HIS A 246 4.49 16.94 14.38
CA HIS A 246 4.29 18.01 15.37
C HIS A 246 3.89 19.34 14.74
N ALA A 247 4.42 19.65 13.56
CA ALA A 247 4.12 20.90 12.86
C ALA A 247 2.88 20.78 11.97
N ARG A 248 2.73 19.63 11.30
CA ARG A 248 1.68 19.38 10.29
C ARG A 248 1.17 17.94 10.37
N PRO A 249 0.37 17.61 11.40
CA PRO A 249 -0.10 16.24 11.65
C PRO A 249 -0.82 15.62 10.44
N ALA A 250 -1.66 16.40 9.76
CA ALA A 250 -2.42 15.94 8.60
C ALA A 250 -1.51 15.49 7.44
N MET A 251 -0.37 16.15 7.24
CA MET A 251 0.61 15.76 6.21
C MET A 251 1.31 14.47 6.58
N ALA A 252 1.75 14.34 7.85
CA ALA A 252 2.42 13.13 8.33
C ALA A 252 1.50 11.90 8.25
N ILE A 253 0.26 12.03 8.75
CA ILE A 253 -0.74 10.97 8.71
C ILE A 253 -1.07 10.60 7.26
N GLY A 254 -1.32 11.59 6.40
CA GLY A 254 -1.70 11.36 5.02
C GLY A 254 -0.62 10.67 4.19
N TYR A 255 0.64 11.03 4.39
CA TYR A 255 1.72 10.41 3.64
C TYR A 255 1.93 8.94 3.99
N GLY A 256 1.57 8.51 5.21
CA GLY A 256 1.48 7.10 5.57
C GLY A 256 0.56 6.31 4.61
N GLY A 257 -0.45 6.96 4.04
CA GLY A 257 -1.33 6.33 3.06
C GLY A 257 -2.14 5.18 3.66
N ALA A 258 -2.28 4.07 2.92
CA ALA A 258 -2.93 2.85 3.40
C ALA A 258 -2.29 2.33 4.69
N THR A 259 -0.97 2.48 4.83
CA THR A 259 -0.21 1.94 5.98
C THR A 259 -0.38 2.77 7.26
N ALA A 260 -1.16 3.85 7.21
CA ALA A 260 -1.52 4.69 8.37
C ALA A 260 -2.34 3.95 9.42
N MET A 261 -3.04 2.87 9.05
CA MET A 261 -3.85 2.10 9.98
C MET A 261 -3.11 0.94 10.67
N ASP A 262 -1.94 0.55 10.17
CA ASP A 262 -1.17 -0.61 10.63
C ASP A 262 0.33 -0.30 10.80
N PHE A 263 1.15 -0.34 9.74
CA PHE A 263 2.61 -0.30 9.83
C PHE A 263 3.15 1.03 10.34
N THR A 264 2.58 2.15 9.88
CA THR A 264 3.00 3.49 10.33
C THR A 264 2.24 3.96 11.57
N LEU A 265 1.17 3.26 11.98
CA LEU A 265 0.34 3.63 13.13
C LEU A 265 1.13 3.72 14.45
N PRO A 266 2.05 2.78 14.79
CA PRO A 266 2.88 2.90 16.00
C PRO A 266 3.73 4.18 16.00
N VAL A 267 4.22 4.61 14.84
CA VAL A 267 5.04 5.82 14.70
C VAL A 267 4.18 7.06 14.82
N ILE A 268 3.01 7.07 14.19
CA ILE A 268 2.01 8.13 14.32
C ILE A 268 1.59 8.28 15.78
N ARG A 269 1.30 7.18 16.48
CA ARG A 269 0.90 7.19 17.88
C ARG A 269 2.01 7.70 18.80
N SER A 270 3.23 7.20 18.63
CA SER A 270 4.36 7.58 19.49
C SER A 270 4.85 9.01 19.26
N SER A 271 4.73 9.52 18.03
CA SER A 271 5.20 10.86 17.67
C SER A 271 4.10 11.92 17.75
N GLY A 272 2.87 11.61 17.32
CA GLY A 272 1.74 12.55 17.26
C GLY A 272 0.70 12.39 18.37
N GLY A 273 0.88 11.44 19.29
CA GLY A 273 -0.02 11.18 20.40
C GLY A 273 -1.31 10.44 20.03
N LEU A 274 -2.14 10.16 21.06
CA LEU A 274 -3.36 9.38 20.91
C LEU A 274 -4.44 10.07 20.06
N ALA A 275 -4.44 11.40 20.00
CA ALA A 275 -5.38 12.18 19.19
C ALA A 275 -5.23 11.91 17.69
N CYS A 276 -4.04 11.52 17.22
CA CYS A 276 -3.80 11.20 15.81
C CYS A 276 -4.35 9.83 15.39
N VAL A 277 -4.50 8.90 16.34
CA VAL A 277 -4.82 7.49 16.06
C VAL A 277 -6.15 7.33 15.31
N PRO A 278 -7.28 7.94 15.74
CA PRO A 278 -8.55 7.79 15.03
C PRO A 278 -8.53 8.37 13.60
N VAL A 279 -7.76 9.44 13.38
CA VAL A 279 -7.61 10.07 12.06
C VAL A 279 -6.77 9.19 11.14
N ALA A 280 -5.67 8.63 11.64
CA ALA A 280 -4.80 7.72 10.91
C ALA A 280 -5.51 6.42 10.51
N ILE A 281 -6.27 5.82 11.43
CA ILE A 281 -7.09 4.64 11.13
C ILE A 281 -8.16 4.99 10.08
N ALA A 282 -8.80 6.17 10.18
CA ALA A 282 -9.81 6.59 9.21
C ALA A 282 -9.26 6.81 7.80
N SER A 283 -8.15 7.54 7.69
CA SER A 283 -7.48 7.76 6.41
C SER A 283 -6.93 6.46 5.83
N GLY A 284 -6.21 5.67 6.64
CA GLY A 284 -5.61 4.41 6.20
C GLY A 284 -6.64 3.43 5.69
N PHE A 285 -7.71 3.20 6.44
CA PHE A 285 -8.82 2.34 6.02
C PHE A 285 -9.43 2.77 4.67
N LEU A 286 -9.70 4.07 4.50
CA LEU A 286 -10.27 4.60 3.27
C LEU A 286 -9.35 4.34 2.07
N LEU A 287 -8.05 4.55 2.25
CA LEU A 287 -7.06 4.33 1.21
C LEU A 287 -6.85 2.84 0.92
N SER A 288 -6.85 1.99 1.94
CA SER A 288 -6.82 0.53 1.76
C SER A 288 -8.05 0.02 1.02
N PHE A 289 -9.22 0.64 1.20
CA PHE A 289 -10.41 0.29 0.43
C PHE A 289 -10.34 0.84 -1.01
N LEU A 290 -9.91 2.10 -1.19
CA LEU A 290 -9.86 2.74 -2.50
C LEU A 290 -8.77 2.19 -3.41
N SER A 291 -7.61 1.80 -2.86
CA SER A 291 -6.47 1.27 -3.62
C SER A 291 -6.86 0.12 -4.57
N PRO A 292 -7.40 -1.01 -4.08
CA PRO A 292 -7.78 -2.13 -4.94
C PRO A 292 -8.88 -1.75 -5.94
N VAL A 293 -9.86 -0.93 -5.52
CA VAL A 293 -10.94 -0.45 -6.40
C VAL A 293 -10.41 0.41 -7.54
N LEU A 294 -9.57 1.40 -7.25
CA LEU A 294 -9.02 2.30 -8.26
C LEU A 294 -8.08 1.56 -9.21
N MET A 295 -7.19 0.71 -8.70
CA MET A 295 -6.32 -0.12 -9.54
C MET A 295 -7.14 -0.99 -10.49
N GLY A 296 -8.13 -1.73 -9.97
CA GLY A 296 -8.98 -2.59 -10.78
C GLY A 296 -9.75 -1.81 -11.85
N VAL A 297 -10.31 -0.65 -11.49
CA VAL A 297 -11.00 0.22 -12.45
C VAL A 297 -10.05 0.71 -13.53
N PHE A 298 -8.89 1.29 -13.19
CA PHE A 298 -7.99 1.84 -14.20
C PHE A 298 -7.38 0.77 -15.11
N LEU A 299 -7.03 -0.40 -14.57
CA LEU A 299 -6.56 -1.52 -15.39
C LEU A 299 -7.65 -2.05 -16.33
N SER A 300 -8.93 -1.88 -15.98
CA SER A 300 -10.06 -2.30 -16.83
C SER A 300 -10.41 -1.33 -17.97
N LEU A 301 -9.83 -0.13 -17.99
CA LEU A 301 -10.10 0.89 -19.01
C LEU A 301 -9.24 0.72 -20.28
N GLY A 302 -8.43 -0.33 -20.34
CA GLY A 302 -7.63 -0.73 -21.50
C GLY A 302 -8.05 -2.08 -22.07
#